data_AF-A0AAE0SCK2-F1
#
_entry.id   AF-A0AAE0SCK2-F1
#
_cell.length_a   1.000
_cell.length_b   1.000
_cell.length_c   1.000
_cell.angle_alpha   90.00
_cell.angle_beta   90.00
_cell.angle_gamma   90.00
#
_symmetry.space_group_name_H-M   'P 1'
#
loop_
_entity.id
_entity.type
_entity.pdbx_description
1 polymer ?
#
loop_
_entity_poly.entity_id
_entity_poly.type
_entity_poly.pdbx_seq_one_letter_code
_entity_poly.pdbx_strand_id
1 'polypeptide(L)'
;MTWIIFIQCILLQGIYTYAGFIGVQDDTDQSIIYRLEKVEQKVNDCDLKLDRFEQLEKRLMEAEKVAEKVVELEHNLRLANIYIKKSEDRINELEKTLNSGKVTDITDSGDNEGMQTRKPTSLDRPYDPELKVHGSLKDISTFNDKKVQTIERSISDFRERRATNVHVAFSVYWSSCTQTSLSQNSIIEFDQIQYNAGNAFDVHSHTFTCPLTGTYHFTNVMTGYQEKIETAIVLEGAVKAIITTGGNVGQGGNTVTIHCRKGERVWVKAWSKFGIGSLCVSSPYSTFSGFLLWEDPAPGSVVVPTHAAFSVYWSSCTQTNITADSVVGFDQVLYNEGNGFDLHSNSFMCPVTGAYQFTNVMTGYRDKVETAIVLDDITKAIVTTGGGVGQGSNTVVVTCRKGQRVWVRAWNSFSVGSLCVSSPYSTFSGFLLWEETGNNP
;
A
#
# COMPACT_ATOMS: atom_id res chain seq x y z
N MET A 1 -6.24 -2.34 -23.52
CA MET A 1 -6.73 -3.64 -22.98
C MET A 1 -8.25 -3.64 -22.74
N THR A 2 -8.82 -2.55 -22.22
CA THR A 2 -10.24 -2.41 -21.82
C THR A 2 -11.27 -2.55 -22.93
N TRP A 3 -11.02 -1.97 -24.12
CA TRP A 3 -11.93 -2.10 -25.28
C TRP A 3 -12.07 -3.54 -25.83
N ILE A 4 -11.04 -4.36 -25.65
CA ILE A 4 -11.03 -5.75 -26.13
C ILE A 4 -11.98 -6.61 -25.29
N ILE A 5 -12.02 -6.39 -23.97
CA ILE A 5 -12.91 -7.11 -23.05
C ILE A 5 -14.37 -6.73 -23.31
N PHE A 6 -14.65 -5.45 -23.54
CA PHE A 6 -15.99 -4.95 -23.88
C PHE A 6 -16.53 -5.56 -25.18
N ILE A 7 -15.72 -5.59 -26.24
CA ILE A 7 -16.09 -6.22 -27.52
C ILE A 7 -16.27 -7.74 -27.36
N GLN A 8 -15.43 -8.41 -26.56
CA GLN A 8 -15.58 -9.84 -26.28
C GLN A 8 -16.89 -10.15 -25.53
N CYS A 9 -17.29 -9.32 -24.56
CA CYS A 9 -18.55 -9.51 -23.83
C CYS A 9 -19.78 -9.32 -24.73
N ILE A 10 -19.78 -8.30 -25.60
CA ILE A 10 -20.88 -8.07 -26.55
C ILE A 10 -20.99 -9.22 -27.56
N LEU A 11 -19.86 -9.72 -28.06
CA LEU A 11 -19.85 -10.85 -28.99
C LEU A 11 -20.35 -12.14 -28.32
N LEU A 12 -19.99 -12.39 -27.06
CA LEU A 12 -20.46 -13.54 -26.29
C LEU A 12 -21.96 -13.48 -25.99
N GLN A 13 -22.49 -12.33 -25.60
CA GLN A 13 -23.94 -12.11 -25.44
C GLN A 13 -24.70 -12.31 -26.76
N GLY A 14 -24.16 -11.80 -27.88
CA GLY A 14 -24.75 -11.98 -29.21
C GLY A 14 -24.82 -13.46 -29.64
N ILE A 15 -23.76 -14.23 -29.37
CA ILE A 15 -23.71 -15.67 -29.65
C ILE A 15 -24.73 -16.44 -28.81
N TYR A 16 -24.87 -16.12 -27.51
CA TYR A 16 -25.83 -16.77 -26.62
C TYR A 16 -27.29 -16.48 -27.04
N THR A 17 -27.59 -15.23 -27.36
CA THR A 17 -28.93 -14.82 -27.83
C THR A 17 -29.31 -15.51 -29.14
N TYR A 18 -28.34 -15.67 -30.05
CA TYR A 18 -28.53 -16.41 -31.30
C TYR A 18 -28.72 -17.92 -31.07
N ALA A 19 -27.98 -18.51 -30.13
CA ALA A 19 -28.13 -19.91 -29.75
C ALA A 19 -29.49 -20.21 -29.09
N GLY A 20 -30.04 -19.27 -28.30
CA GLY A 20 -31.39 -19.40 -27.73
C GLY A 20 -32.52 -19.25 -28.77
N PHE A 21 -32.25 -18.59 -29.91
CA PHE A 21 -33.23 -18.39 -30.99
C PHE A 21 -33.35 -19.62 -31.92
N ILE A 22 -32.27 -20.41 -32.05
CA ILE A 22 -32.29 -21.69 -32.76
C ILE A 22 -32.73 -22.75 -31.75
N GLY A 23 -34.05 -22.87 -31.55
CA GLY A 23 -34.64 -23.77 -30.56
C GLY A 23 -34.06 -25.19 -30.62
N VAL A 24 -33.47 -25.63 -29.50
CA VAL A 24 -33.03 -27.01 -29.30
C VAL A 24 -34.28 -27.87 -29.08
N GLN A 25 -34.81 -28.42 -30.16
CA GLN A 25 -35.75 -29.54 -30.14
C GLN A 25 -34.96 -30.85 -30.17
N ASP A 26 -34.49 -31.31 -29.02
CA ASP A 26 -34.50 -32.73 -28.60
C ASP A 26 -33.70 -32.95 -27.31
N ASP A 27 -34.33 -33.66 -26.38
CA ASP A 27 -34.02 -33.68 -24.94
C ASP A 27 -32.99 -34.77 -24.54
N THR A 28 -31.95 -35.00 -25.35
CA THR A 28 -31.04 -36.16 -25.12
C THR A 28 -29.54 -35.92 -25.16
N ASP A 29 -29.04 -34.71 -25.40
CA ASP A 29 -27.59 -34.49 -25.49
C ASP A 29 -27.04 -33.69 -24.30
N GLN A 30 -26.79 -34.39 -23.16
CA GLN A 30 -26.22 -33.80 -21.93
C GLN A 30 -24.94 -32.99 -22.17
N SER A 31 -24.19 -33.31 -23.23
CA SER A 31 -22.99 -32.57 -23.66
C SER A 31 -23.31 -31.13 -24.12
N ILE A 32 -24.46 -30.93 -24.77
CA ILE A 32 -24.90 -29.61 -25.25
C ILE A 32 -25.41 -28.77 -24.07
N ILE A 33 -26.20 -29.37 -23.18
CA ILE A 33 -26.69 -28.71 -21.95
C ILE A 33 -25.51 -28.23 -21.10
N TYR A 34 -24.52 -29.10 -20.85
CA TYR A 34 -23.31 -28.72 -20.10
C TYR A 34 -22.49 -27.60 -20.75
N ARG A 35 -22.45 -27.54 -22.09
CA ARG A 35 -21.77 -26.45 -22.82
C ARG A 35 -22.57 -25.15 -22.73
N LEU A 36 -23.89 -25.22 -22.80
CA LEU A 36 -24.78 -24.06 -22.67
C LEU A 36 -24.71 -23.46 -21.26
N GLU A 37 -24.74 -24.27 -20.21
CA GLU A 37 -24.56 -23.82 -18.82
C GLU A 37 -23.22 -23.09 -18.61
N LYS A 38 -22.13 -23.61 -19.22
CA LYS A 38 -20.82 -22.93 -19.18
C LYS A 38 -20.79 -21.61 -19.96
N VAL A 39 -21.57 -21.50 -21.03
CA VAL A 39 -21.70 -20.24 -21.78
C VAL A 39 -22.52 -19.24 -20.96
N GLU A 40 -23.63 -19.67 -20.37
CA GLU A 40 -24.48 -18.85 -19.50
C GLU A 40 -23.69 -18.30 -18.29
N GLN A 41 -22.88 -19.13 -17.64
CA GLN A 41 -22.01 -18.69 -16.54
C GLN A 41 -21.00 -17.61 -16.98
N LYS A 42 -20.46 -17.74 -18.20
CA LYS A 42 -19.54 -16.74 -18.76
C LYS A 42 -20.26 -15.46 -19.17
N VAL A 43 -21.50 -15.54 -19.63
CA VAL A 43 -22.35 -14.37 -19.93
C VAL A 43 -22.64 -13.61 -18.64
N ASN A 44 -23.06 -14.30 -17.57
CA ASN A 44 -23.32 -13.66 -16.27
C ASN A 44 -22.06 -13.00 -15.67
N ASP A 45 -20.89 -13.61 -15.81
CA ASP A 45 -19.61 -12.99 -15.40
C ASP A 45 -19.24 -11.76 -16.26
N CYS A 46 -19.60 -11.77 -17.56
CA CYS A 46 -19.44 -10.59 -18.42
C CYS A 46 -20.39 -9.46 -18.02
N ASP A 47 -21.64 -9.76 -17.70
CA ASP A 47 -22.64 -8.77 -17.29
C ASP A 47 -22.22 -8.05 -16.01
N LEU A 48 -21.73 -8.80 -15.02
CA LEU A 48 -21.17 -8.24 -13.78
C LEU A 48 -19.95 -7.33 -14.03
N LYS A 49 -19.10 -7.69 -15.01
CA LYS A 49 -17.96 -6.87 -15.40
C LYS A 49 -18.40 -5.60 -16.14
N LEU A 50 -19.47 -5.69 -16.94
CA LEU A 50 -20.05 -4.57 -17.66
C LEU A 50 -20.66 -3.55 -16.70
N ASP A 51 -21.47 -4.01 -15.73
CA ASP A 51 -22.05 -3.15 -14.68
C ASP A 51 -20.98 -2.43 -13.87
N ARG A 52 -19.90 -3.15 -13.52
CA ARG A 52 -18.76 -2.56 -12.80
C ARG A 52 -18.03 -1.53 -13.66
N PHE A 53 -17.95 -1.75 -14.97
CA PHE A 53 -17.34 -0.81 -15.91
C PHE A 53 -18.18 0.47 -16.05
N GLU A 54 -19.50 0.36 -16.20
CA GLU A 54 -20.38 1.54 -16.24
C GLU A 54 -20.31 2.36 -14.93
N GLN A 55 -20.21 1.69 -13.79
CA GLN A 55 -20.00 2.37 -12.51
C GLN A 55 -18.64 3.08 -12.44
N LEU A 56 -17.58 2.49 -13.00
CA LEU A 56 -16.26 3.11 -13.06
C LEU A 56 -16.23 4.31 -14.01
N GLU A 57 -16.92 4.26 -15.15
CA GLU A 57 -17.04 5.40 -16.07
C GLU A 57 -17.79 6.58 -15.43
N LYS A 58 -18.88 6.32 -14.71
CA LYS A 58 -19.59 7.36 -13.95
C LYS A 58 -18.68 8.02 -12.91
N ARG A 59 -17.91 7.22 -12.16
CA ARG A 59 -16.96 7.73 -11.16
C ARG A 59 -15.81 8.50 -11.80
N LEU A 60 -15.36 8.11 -12.99
CA LEU A 60 -14.32 8.81 -13.74
C LEU A 60 -14.81 10.18 -14.21
N MET A 61 -16.02 10.26 -14.78
CA MET A 61 -16.64 11.54 -15.17
C MET A 61 -16.82 12.49 -13.98
N GLU A 62 -17.24 11.98 -12.82
CA GLU A 62 -17.33 12.78 -11.60
C GLU A 62 -15.96 13.28 -11.13
N ALA A 63 -14.93 12.44 -11.22
CA ALA A 63 -13.57 12.81 -10.85
C ALA A 63 -12.96 13.87 -11.80
N GLU A 64 -13.21 13.77 -13.10
CA GLU A 64 -12.78 14.77 -14.10
C GLU A 64 -13.44 16.13 -13.82
N LYS A 65 -14.75 16.15 -13.54
CA LYS A 65 -15.47 17.37 -13.17
C LYS A 65 -14.94 18.02 -11.89
N VAL A 66 -14.49 17.21 -10.93
CA VAL A 66 -13.83 17.72 -9.71
C VAL A 66 -12.45 18.28 -10.04
N ALA A 67 -11.67 17.61 -10.89
CA ALA A 67 -10.35 18.07 -11.31
C ALA A 67 -10.42 19.42 -12.04
N GLU A 68 -11.39 19.63 -12.93
CA GLU A 68 -11.62 20.91 -13.59
C GLU A 68 -11.91 22.04 -12.60
N LYS A 69 -12.75 21.78 -11.59
CA LYS A 69 -13.03 22.75 -10.52
C LYS A 69 -11.81 23.06 -9.66
N VAL A 70 -10.94 22.08 -9.43
CA VAL A 70 -9.68 22.31 -8.69
C VAL A 70 -8.77 23.24 -9.47
N VAL A 71 -8.61 23.03 -10.78
CA VAL A 71 -7.81 23.92 -11.65
C VAL A 71 -8.37 25.35 -11.66
N GLU A 72 -9.69 25.51 -11.72
CA GLU A 72 -10.35 26.82 -11.64
C GLU A 72 -10.08 27.51 -10.29
N LEU A 73 -10.18 26.76 -9.19
CA LEU A 73 -9.90 27.28 -7.85
C LEU A 73 -8.43 27.68 -7.66
N GLU A 74 -7.49 26.90 -8.19
CA GLU A 74 -6.06 27.23 -8.18
C GLU A 74 -5.76 28.51 -8.97
N HIS A 75 -6.41 28.69 -10.13
CA HIS A 75 -6.29 29.91 -10.92
C HIS A 75 -6.83 31.13 -10.15
N ASN A 76 -8.00 31.01 -9.53
CA ASN A 76 -8.61 32.07 -8.73
C ASN A 76 -7.77 32.43 -7.50
N LEU A 77 -7.18 31.43 -6.82
CA LEU A 77 -6.27 31.64 -5.70
C LEU A 77 -5.01 32.40 -6.15
N ARG A 78 -4.46 32.06 -7.31
CA ARG A 78 -3.29 32.75 -7.89
C ARG A 78 -3.59 34.21 -8.18
N LEU A 79 -4.76 34.51 -8.76
CA LEU A 79 -5.19 35.90 -8.99
C LEU A 79 -5.37 36.65 -7.68
N ALA A 80 -6.03 36.06 -6.68
CA ALA A 80 -6.23 36.67 -5.37
C ALA A 80 -4.89 37.04 -4.70
N ASN A 81 -3.89 36.16 -4.75
CA ASN A 81 -2.56 36.42 -4.20
C ASN A 81 -1.85 37.60 -4.89
N ILE A 82 -2.05 37.78 -6.21
CA ILE A 82 -1.51 38.94 -6.94
C ILE A 82 -2.16 40.24 -6.46
N TYR A 83 -3.48 40.24 -6.25
CA TYR A 83 -4.19 41.41 -5.74
C TYR A 83 -3.82 41.77 -4.31
N ILE A 84 -3.66 40.78 -3.43
CA ILE A 84 -3.21 40.97 -2.05
C ILE A 84 -1.83 41.61 -2.06
N LYS A 85 -0.86 41.06 -2.80
CA LYS A 85 0.49 41.62 -2.89
C LYS A 85 0.49 43.07 -3.37
N LYS A 86 -0.30 43.38 -4.41
CA LYS A 86 -0.45 44.75 -4.91
C LYS A 86 -1.05 45.70 -3.86
N SER A 87 -1.94 45.21 -3.01
CA SER A 87 -2.51 46.01 -1.92
C SER A 87 -1.51 46.23 -0.79
N GLU A 88 -0.71 45.22 -0.43
CA GLU A 88 0.37 45.33 0.56
C GLU A 88 1.44 46.34 0.12
N ASP A 89 1.86 46.28 -1.15
CA ASP A 89 2.82 47.23 -1.72
C ASP A 89 2.31 48.68 -1.61
N ARG A 90 1.00 48.90 -1.86
CA ARG A 90 0.37 50.22 -1.76
C ARG A 90 0.24 50.71 -0.33
N ILE A 91 -0.04 49.80 0.62
CA ILE A 91 -0.07 50.13 2.05
C ILE A 91 1.34 50.55 2.51
N ASN A 92 2.36 49.79 2.14
CA ASN A 92 3.76 50.10 2.46
C ASN A 92 4.21 51.45 1.87
N GLU A 93 3.74 51.81 0.68
CA GLU A 93 4.01 53.11 0.04
C GLU A 93 3.31 54.26 0.78
N LEU A 94 2.04 54.07 1.18
CA LEU A 94 1.29 55.06 1.96
C LEU A 94 1.91 55.26 3.36
N GLU A 95 2.33 54.19 4.02
CA GLU A 95 3.02 54.26 5.32
C GLU A 95 4.36 55.00 5.23
N LYS A 96 5.13 54.78 4.16
CA LYS A 96 6.35 55.56 3.88
C LYS A 96 6.05 57.04 3.67
N THR A 97 4.97 57.35 2.97
CA THR A 97 4.56 58.73 2.70
C THR A 97 4.13 59.44 3.99
N LEU A 98 3.36 58.74 4.84
CA LEU A 98 2.93 59.21 6.17
C LEU A 98 4.11 59.44 7.12
N ASN A 99 5.07 58.50 7.17
CA ASN A 99 6.26 58.60 8.02
C ASN A 99 7.30 59.61 7.52
N SER A 100 7.22 60.04 6.26
CA SER A 100 8.12 61.06 5.68
C SER A 100 7.74 62.51 5.99
N GLY A 101 6.63 62.75 6.72
CA GLY A 101 6.26 64.08 7.20
C GLY A 101 5.90 65.11 6.12
N LYS A 102 5.64 64.69 4.87
CA LYS A 102 5.11 65.57 3.82
C LYS A 102 3.59 65.73 3.94
N VAL A 103 3.13 66.28 5.05
CA VAL A 103 1.85 66.98 5.11
C VAL A 103 2.21 68.45 5.24
N THR A 104 2.28 69.17 4.12
CA THR A 104 2.42 70.63 4.14
C THR A 104 1.07 71.21 4.55
N ASP A 105 0.99 71.71 5.77
CA ASP A 105 -0.05 72.64 6.20
C ASP A 105 -0.06 73.84 5.25
N ILE A 106 -1.17 74.03 4.54
CA ILE A 106 -1.53 75.34 3.99
C ILE A 106 -2.37 76.02 5.07
N THR A 107 -1.73 76.83 5.91
CA THR A 107 -2.39 77.85 6.71
C THR A 107 -1.76 79.20 6.40
N ASP A 108 -2.44 79.94 5.53
CA ASP A 108 -2.75 81.37 5.61
C ASP A 108 -1.67 82.33 6.17
N SER A 109 -0.99 83.04 5.28
CA SER A 109 -0.43 84.37 5.56
C SER A 109 -1.11 85.35 4.61
N GLY A 110 -2.02 86.14 5.17
CA GLY A 110 -2.92 87.02 4.43
C GLY A 110 -2.25 88.22 3.78
N ASP A 111 -2.99 88.79 2.83
CA ASP A 111 -3.07 90.23 2.66
C ASP A 111 -4.55 90.59 2.39
N ASN A 112 -5.03 91.55 3.16
CA ASN A 112 -6.33 92.19 3.00
C ASN A 112 -6.46 92.81 1.60
N GLU A 113 -7.63 92.67 0.98
CA GLU A 113 -8.58 93.77 0.73
C GLU A 113 -9.60 93.35 -0.34
N GLY A 114 -10.89 93.56 -0.05
CA GLY A 114 -11.89 93.69 -1.10
C GLY A 114 -13.15 92.85 -0.97
N MET A 115 -14.18 93.50 -0.39
CA MET A 115 -15.60 93.32 -0.70
C MET A 115 -16.40 92.33 0.16
N GLN A 116 -17.21 92.95 1.02
CA GLN A 116 -18.29 92.41 1.83
C GLN A 116 -19.29 91.54 1.04
N THR A 117 -19.41 90.31 1.54
CA THR A 117 -20.65 89.57 1.85
C THR A 117 -21.93 89.87 1.05
N ARG A 118 -22.45 88.84 0.37
CA ARG A 118 -23.85 88.41 0.51
C ARG A 118 -23.94 86.89 0.36
N LYS A 119 -24.26 86.19 1.46
CA LYS A 119 -24.72 84.80 1.43
C LYS A 119 -26.07 84.71 0.72
N PRO A 120 -26.34 83.57 0.06
CA PRO A 120 -27.49 82.78 0.45
C PRO A 120 -27.14 81.34 0.80
N THR A 121 -28.06 80.77 1.56
CA THR A 121 -27.99 79.56 2.37
C THR A 121 -28.32 78.28 1.58
N SER A 122 -27.82 77.16 2.12
CA SER A 122 -28.26 75.75 2.02
C SER A 122 -28.01 74.94 0.74
N LEU A 123 -27.11 73.95 0.83
CA LEU A 123 -27.50 72.53 0.75
C LEU A 123 -26.44 71.61 1.41
N ASP A 124 -26.96 70.54 2.00
CA ASP A 124 -26.39 69.67 3.03
C ASP A 124 -25.32 68.66 2.56
N ARG A 125 -24.44 68.35 3.55
CA ARG A 125 -23.55 67.18 3.74
C ARG A 125 -22.41 66.93 2.73
N PRO A 126 -21.13 66.99 3.19
CA PRO A 126 -20.01 66.42 2.44
C PRO A 126 -20.15 64.89 2.39
N TYR A 127 -20.19 64.34 1.19
CA TYR A 127 -19.99 62.93 0.90
C TYR A 127 -18.54 62.57 1.26
N ASP A 128 -18.35 61.77 2.31
CA ASP A 128 -17.05 61.25 2.75
C ASP A 128 -16.71 59.95 1.97
N PRO A 129 -15.77 59.99 1.01
CA PRO A 129 -15.40 58.83 0.21
C PRO A 129 -14.54 57.83 1.00
N GLU A 130 -13.88 58.25 2.07
CA GLU A 130 -12.90 57.42 2.80
C GLU A 130 -13.61 56.44 3.75
N LEU A 131 -14.69 56.87 4.41
CA LEU A 131 -15.45 56.02 5.35
C LEU A 131 -16.12 54.81 4.65
N LYS A 132 -16.61 54.99 3.42
CA LYS A 132 -17.30 53.93 2.65
C LYS A 132 -16.35 52.91 2.04
N VAL A 133 -15.16 53.35 1.61
CA VAL A 133 -14.14 52.48 1.02
C VAL A 133 -13.51 51.61 2.10
N HIS A 134 -13.24 52.16 3.29
CA HIS A 134 -12.67 51.40 4.40
C HIS A 134 -13.64 50.33 4.95
N GLY A 135 -14.93 50.65 5.06
CA GLY A 135 -15.96 49.66 5.43
C GLY A 135 -16.05 48.52 4.41
N SER A 136 -16.11 48.86 3.13
CA SER A 136 -16.23 47.87 2.04
C SER A 136 -14.99 46.96 1.93
N LEU A 137 -13.78 47.49 2.17
CA LEU A 137 -12.55 46.69 2.18
C LEU A 137 -12.50 45.70 3.35
N LYS A 138 -12.96 46.12 4.53
CA LYS A 138 -13.03 45.28 5.72
C LYS A 138 -14.05 44.15 5.55
N ASP A 139 -15.17 44.44 4.91
CA ASP A 139 -16.19 43.44 4.59
C ASP A 139 -15.69 42.43 3.54
N ILE A 140 -14.92 42.88 2.53
CA ILE A 140 -14.28 42.01 1.54
C ILE A 140 -13.21 41.12 2.18
N SER A 141 -12.38 41.66 3.09
CA SER A 141 -11.36 40.85 3.79
C SER A 141 -12.04 39.76 4.63
N THR A 142 -13.07 40.14 5.39
CA THR A 142 -13.82 39.23 6.26
C THR A 142 -14.54 38.14 5.45
N PHE A 143 -15.04 38.46 4.26
CA PHE A 143 -15.66 37.49 3.36
C PHE A 143 -14.65 36.50 2.78
N ASN A 144 -13.46 36.98 2.40
CA ASN A 144 -12.38 36.13 1.91
C ASN A 144 -11.85 35.19 3.00
N ASP A 145 -11.69 35.68 4.24
CA ASP A 145 -11.24 34.85 5.38
C ASP A 145 -12.23 33.71 5.65
N LYS A 146 -13.55 33.99 5.59
CA LYS A 146 -14.58 32.95 5.73
C LYS A 146 -14.54 31.92 4.61
N LYS A 147 -14.27 32.33 3.36
CA LYS A 147 -14.11 31.41 2.23
C LYS A 147 -12.86 30.55 2.38
N VAL A 148 -11.73 31.13 2.78
CA VAL A 148 -10.49 30.40 3.05
C VAL A 148 -10.70 29.36 4.14
N GLN A 149 -11.31 29.73 5.27
CA GLN A 149 -11.62 28.78 6.35
C GLN A 149 -12.56 27.65 5.90
N THR A 150 -13.50 27.94 5.00
CA THR A 150 -14.42 26.92 4.46
C THR A 150 -13.70 25.96 3.52
N ILE A 151 -12.78 26.47 2.69
CA ILE A 151 -11.93 25.67 1.81
C ILE A 151 -10.98 24.81 2.64
N GLU A 152 -10.33 25.36 3.65
CA GLU A 152 -9.44 24.62 4.57
C GLU A 152 -10.19 23.49 5.30
N ARG A 153 -11.40 23.78 5.79
CA ARG A 153 -12.24 22.75 6.42
C ARG A 153 -12.65 21.67 5.42
N SER A 154 -13.00 22.03 4.19
CA SER A 154 -13.33 21.07 3.13
C SER A 154 -12.13 20.23 2.68
N ILE A 155 -10.91 20.80 2.66
CA ILE A 155 -9.65 20.09 2.40
C ILE A 155 -9.34 19.13 3.54
N SER A 156 -9.55 19.57 4.80
CA SER A 156 -9.39 18.72 5.98
C SER A 156 -10.36 17.54 5.94
N ASP A 157 -11.66 17.80 5.73
CA ASP A 157 -12.69 16.78 5.57
C ASP A 157 -12.38 15.83 4.40
N PHE A 158 -11.86 16.34 3.28
CA PHE A 158 -11.47 15.50 2.13
C PHE A 158 -10.24 14.63 2.46
N ARG A 159 -9.27 15.17 3.19
CA ARG A 159 -8.10 14.42 3.69
C ARG A 159 -8.51 13.36 4.72
N GLU A 160 -9.46 13.67 5.59
CA GLU A 160 -9.98 12.77 6.61
C GLU A 160 -10.87 11.67 6.00
N ARG A 161 -11.73 12.01 5.02
CA ARG A 161 -12.48 11.03 4.21
C ARG A 161 -11.54 10.11 3.43
N ARG A 162 -10.40 10.62 2.92
CA ARG A 162 -9.36 9.80 2.31
C ARG A 162 -8.65 8.89 3.32
N ALA A 163 -8.52 9.30 4.58
CA ALA A 163 -7.93 8.48 5.64
C ALA A 163 -8.77 7.23 5.98
N THR A 164 -10.10 7.27 5.77
CA THR A 164 -10.99 6.13 6.08
C THR A 164 -10.94 4.95 5.08
N ASN A 165 -10.13 5.03 4.01
CA ASN A 165 -10.02 3.96 2.99
C ASN A 165 -8.60 3.88 2.38
N VAL A 166 -7.56 3.96 3.22
CA VAL A 166 -6.18 3.80 2.72
C VAL A 166 -5.85 2.32 2.63
N HIS A 167 -6.15 1.72 1.48
CA HIS A 167 -5.51 0.46 1.11
C HIS A 167 -4.01 0.73 0.88
N VAL A 168 -3.15 0.13 1.70
CA VAL A 168 -1.70 0.24 1.57
C VAL A 168 -1.18 -1.09 1.04
N ALA A 169 -0.74 -1.10 -0.21
CA ALA A 169 -0.10 -2.26 -0.80
C ALA A 169 0.76 -1.86 -1.99
N PHE A 170 1.87 -2.55 -2.20
CA PHE A 170 2.76 -2.34 -3.33
C PHE A 170 3.25 -3.67 -3.89
N SER A 171 3.60 -3.64 -5.17
CA SER A 171 4.29 -4.71 -5.88
C SER A 171 5.21 -4.06 -6.89
N VAL A 172 6.50 -4.34 -6.78
CA VAL A 172 7.53 -3.83 -7.69
C VAL A 172 8.36 -4.98 -8.23
N TYR A 173 8.92 -4.78 -9.42
CA TYR A 173 9.78 -5.76 -10.07
C TYR A 173 10.92 -5.07 -10.80
N TRP A 174 11.88 -5.89 -11.18
CA TRP A 174 13.06 -5.46 -11.91
C TRP A 174 12.93 -5.72 -13.42
N SER A 175 13.07 -4.69 -14.25
CA SER A 175 12.77 -4.77 -15.69
C SER A 175 13.88 -5.35 -16.56
N SER A 176 15.15 -5.09 -16.25
CA SER A 176 16.25 -5.27 -17.20
C SER A 176 17.57 -5.64 -16.52
N CYS A 177 18.43 -6.41 -17.18
CA CYS A 177 19.73 -6.79 -16.61
C CYS A 177 20.71 -5.58 -16.58
N THR A 178 20.58 -4.70 -15.59
CA THR A 178 21.53 -3.58 -15.37
C THR A 178 22.26 -3.63 -14.02
N GLN A 179 21.78 -4.44 -13.06
CA GLN A 179 22.41 -4.63 -11.74
C GLN A 179 23.44 -5.77 -11.78
N THR A 180 24.57 -5.53 -12.45
CA THR A 180 25.60 -6.56 -12.69
C THR A 180 26.68 -6.65 -11.60
N SER A 181 26.81 -5.64 -10.75
CA SER A 181 27.82 -5.57 -9.68
C SER A 181 27.23 -4.97 -8.41
N LEU A 182 26.50 -5.77 -7.64
CA LEU A 182 25.97 -5.34 -6.35
C LEU A 182 27.09 -5.28 -5.30
N SER A 183 27.08 -4.25 -4.46
CA SER A 183 27.97 -4.18 -3.30
C SER A 183 27.25 -4.67 -2.05
N GLN A 184 27.99 -5.15 -1.06
CA GLN A 184 27.38 -5.61 0.19
C GLN A 184 26.56 -4.48 0.83
N ASN A 185 25.34 -4.81 1.27
CA ASN A 185 24.38 -3.86 1.86
C ASN A 185 23.84 -2.78 0.91
N SER A 186 24.18 -2.79 -0.39
CA SER A 186 23.50 -1.93 -1.37
C SER A 186 22.01 -2.25 -1.42
N ILE A 187 21.18 -1.22 -1.59
CA ILE A 187 19.75 -1.39 -1.79
C ILE A 187 19.53 -2.05 -3.16
N ILE A 188 18.64 -3.03 -3.22
CA ILE A 188 18.24 -3.63 -4.48
C ILE A 188 17.29 -2.67 -5.17
N GLU A 189 17.63 -2.29 -6.39
CA GLU A 189 16.86 -1.34 -7.16
C GLU A 189 15.70 -2.09 -7.84
N PHE A 190 14.47 -1.76 -7.50
CA PHE A 190 13.29 -2.18 -8.26
C PHE A 190 12.78 -0.95 -9.03
N ASP A 191 12.76 -1.02 -10.35
CA ASP A 191 12.55 0.12 -11.24
C ASP A 191 11.13 0.20 -11.81
N GLN A 192 10.36 -0.89 -11.73
CA GLN A 192 8.98 -0.94 -12.22
C GLN A 192 7.98 -1.11 -11.09
N ILE A 193 6.98 -0.24 -11.09
CA ILE A 193 5.82 -0.32 -10.20
C ILE A 193 4.70 -1.07 -10.91
N GLN A 194 4.39 -2.27 -10.42
CA GLN A 194 3.19 -3.01 -10.84
C GLN A 194 1.94 -2.52 -10.10
N TYR A 195 2.09 -2.20 -8.81
CA TYR A 195 1.02 -1.73 -7.94
C TYR A 195 1.60 -0.89 -6.79
N ASN A 196 0.92 0.17 -6.35
CA ASN A 196 1.38 1.04 -5.26
C ASN A 196 0.25 1.84 -4.60
N ALA A 197 -0.80 1.16 -4.14
CA ALA A 197 -1.87 1.82 -3.39
C ALA A 197 -1.33 2.40 -2.06
N GLY A 198 -1.73 3.64 -1.77
CA GLY A 198 -1.17 4.43 -0.68
C GLY A 198 0.12 5.16 -1.03
N ASN A 199 0.69 4.96 -2.24
CA ASN A 199 1.94 5.58 -2.72
C ASN A 199 3.08 5.48 -1.69
N ALA A 200 3.17 4.34 -1.01
CA ALA A 200 4.09 4.13 0.10
C ALA A 200 5.46 3.57 -0.37
N PHE A 201 5.54 2.98 -1.56
CA PHE A 201 6.82 2.64 -2.19
C PHE A 201 7.32 3.79 -3.07
N ASP A 202 8.57 4.20 -2.87
CA ASP A 202 9.25 5.18 -3.69
C ASP A 202 10.29 4.51 -4.60
N VAL A 203 10.13 4.63 -5.92
CA VAL A 203 11.01 4.05 -6.92
C VAL A 203 12.38 4.71 -6.98
N HIS A 204 12.53 5.96 -6.52
CA HIS A 204 13.82 6.65 -6.54
C HIS A 204 14.72 6.23 -5.38
N SER A 205 14.12 5.96 -4.22
CA SER A 205 14.83 5.45 -3.05
C SER A 205 14.75 3.93 -2.89
N HIS A 206 13.99 3.24 -3.77
CA HIS A 206 13.70 1.80 -3.73
C HIS A 206 13.24 1.30 -2.37
N THR A 207 12.47 2.12 -1.66
CA THR A 207 12.08 1.89 -0.27
C THR A 207 10.58 2.05 -0.09
N PHE A 208 9.99 1.17 0.71
CA PHE A 208 8.65 1.33 1.25
C PHE A 208 8.71 2.11 2.57
N THR A 209 7.92 3.18 2.70
CA THR A 209 7.78 3.93 3.96
C THR A 209 6.40 3.66 4.52
N CYS A 210 6.31 3.08 5.71
CA CYS A 210 5.04 2.71 6.34
C CYS A 210 4.17 3.97 6.55
N PRO A 211 3.05 4.13 5.83
CA PRO A 211 2.24 5.34 5.92
C PRO A 211 1.37 5.37 7.18
N LEU A 212 1.10 4.19 7.75
CA LEU A 212 0.30 3.94 8.94
C LEU A 212 1.10 3.05 9.89
N THR A 213 0.81 3.14 11.18
CA THR A 213 1.36 2.20 12.16
C THR A 213 0.48 0.96 12.15
N GLY A 214 1.06 -0.22 12.02
CA GLY A 214 0.28 -1.46 11.99
C GLY A 214 1.07 -2.69 11.62
N THR A 215 0.33 -3.77 11.35
CA THR A 215 0.85 -5.07 10.96
C THR A 215 0.93 -5.16 9.45
N TYR A 216 2.14 -5.42 8.93
CA TYR A 216 2.42 -5.54 7.50
C TYR A 216 2.95 -6.92 7.16
N HIS A 217 2.62 -7.40 5.95
CA HIS A 217 3.20 -8.60 5.37
C HIS A 217 4.05 -8.22 4.15
N PHE A 218 5.27 -8.72 4.07
CA PHE A 218 6.19 -8.50 2.96
C PHE A 218 6.67 -9.82 2.37
N THR A 219 6.81 -9.86 1.05
CA THR A 219 7.34 -10.99 0.30
C THR A 219 8.37 -10.49 -0.71
N ASN A 220 9.50 -11.19 -0.79
CA ASN A 220 10.51 -10.94 -1.80
C ASN A 220 10.89 -12.26 -2.47
N VAL A 221 10.91 -12.24 -3.80
CA VAL A 221 11.37 -13.34 -4.65
C VAL A 221 12.50 -12.80 -5.51
N MET A 222 13.62 -13.50 -5.56
CA MET A 222 14.82 -13.12 -6.29
C MET A 222 15.30 -14.26 -7.17
N THR A 223 15.89 -13.91 -8.31
CA THR A 223 16.44 -14.88 -9.26
C THR A 223 17.92 -14.60 -9.49
N GLY A 224 18.75 -15.59 -9.18
CA GLY A 224 20.18 -15.56 -9.47
C GLY A 224 20.46 -16.02 -10.89
N TYR A 225 21.35 -15.32 -11.60
CA TYR A 225 21.86 -15.74 -12.90
C TYR A 225 23.34 -16.10 -12.80
N GLN A 226 23.71 -17.29 -13.27
CA GLN A 226 25.05 -17.89 -13.17
C GLN A 226 25.51 -18.11 -11.73
N GLU A 227 25.65 -17.03 -10.96
CA GLU A 227 26.02 -17.01 -9.56
C GLU A 227 24.81 -16.94 -8.62
N LYS A 228 25.04 -17.32 -7.37
CA LYS A 228 24.07 -17.14 -6.30
C LYS A 228 23.99 -15.69 -5.87
N ILE A 229 22.81 -15.29 -5.41
CA ILE A 229 22.57 -13.96 -4.84
C ILE A 229 21.91 -14.16 -3.50
N GLU A 230 22.38 -13.42 -2.50
CA GLU A 230 21.65 -13.27 -1.25
C GLU A 230 21.15 -11.85 -1.10
N THR A 231 19.92 -11.73 -0.64
CA THR A 231 19.32 -10.45 -0.30
C THR A 231 18.60 -10.54 1.03
N ALA A 232 18.28 -9.41 1.63
CA ALA A 232 17.58 -9.36 2.90
C ALA A 232 16.46 -8.32 2.86
N ILE A 233 15.29 -8.69 3.40
CA ILE A 233 14.26 -7.72 3.78
C ILE A 233 14.70 -7.07 5.08
N VAL A 234 14.70 -5.73 5.10
CA VAL A 234 15.22 -4.91 6.18
C VAL A 234 14.15 -3.93 6.64
N LEU A 235 13.96 -3.80 7.96
CA LEU A 235 13.19 -2.72 8.59
C LEU A 235 14.16 -1.87 9.43
N GLU A 236 14.30 -0.58 9.12
CA GLU A 236 15.17 0.35 9.85
C GLU A 236 16.59 -0.20 10.10
N GLY A 237 17.19 -0.83 9.09
CA GLY A 237 18.53 -1.42 9.15
C GLY A 237 18.59 -2.83 9.75
N ALA A 238 17.56 -3.27 10.49
CA ALA A 238 17.48 -4.61 11.04
C ALA A 238 17.00 -5.63 10.00
N VAL A 239 17.78 -6.71 9.81
CA VAL A 239 17.43 -7.81 8.90
C VAL A 239 16.28 -8.62 9.48
N LYS A 240 15.22 -8.79 8.69
CA LYS A 240 13.99 -9.51 9.10
C LYS A 240 13.83 -10.85 8.40
N ALA A 241 14.29 -10.97 7.16
CA ALA A 241 14.30 -12.21 6.40
C ALA A 241 15.45 -12.18 5.39
N ILE A 242 16.08 -13.33 5.14
CA ILE A 242 17.15 -13.48 4.15
C ILE A 242 16.67 -14.41 3.03
N ILE A 243 16.95 -14.01 1.80
CA ILE A 243 16.67 -14.73 0.57
C ILE A 243 18.01 -15.20 0.01
N THR A 244 18.09 -16.45 -0.44
CA THR A 244 19.25 -17.02 -1.12
C THR A 244 18.79 -17.81 -2.32
N THR A 245 19.39 -17.52 -3.48
CA THR A 245 19.01 -18.16 -4.75
C THR A 245 19.93 -19.35 -5.06
N GLY A 246 19.46 -20.23 -5.94
CA GLY A 246 20.36 -21.13 -6.66
C GLY A 246 21.26 -20.38 -7.65
N GLY A 247 22.31 -21.04 -8.14
CA GLY A 247 23.05 -20.59 -9.34
C GLY A 247 22.31 -21.01 -10.62
N ASN A 248 22.70 -20.45 -11.77
CA ASN A 248 22.14 -20.79 -13.09
C ASN A 248 20.59 -20.70 -13.20
N VAL A 249 20.02 -19.50 -13.04
CA VAL A 249 18.55 -19.24 -13.06
C VAL A 249 17.83 -19.87 -11.87
N GLY A 250 18.46 -19.83 -10.70
CA GLY A 250 17.86 -20.30 -9.45
C GLY A 250 16.97 -19.23 -8.83
N GLN A 251 15.81 -19.64 -8.31
CA GLN A 251 14.92 -18.79 -7.54
C GLN A 251 15.17 -18.97 -6.04
N GLY A 252 14.95 -17.90 -5.29
CA GLY A 252 14.85 -17.92 -3.83
C GLY A 252 13.79 -16.91 -3.42
N GLY A 253 13.10 -17.18 -2.32
CA GLY A 253 12.11 -16.23 -1.81
C GLY A 253 11.90 -16.39 -0.32
N ASN A 254 11.52 -15.31 0.33
CA ASN A 254 11.20 -15.30 1.74
C ASN A 254 10.08 -14.29 2.03
N THR A 255 9.33 -14.55 3.09
CA THR A 255 8.21 -13.73 3.54
C THR A 255 8.35 -13.40 5.01
N VAL A 256 7.85 -12.24 5.41
CA VAL A 256 7.85 -11.85 6.82
C VAL A 256 6.62 -11.03 7.16
N THR A 257 6.00 -11.33 8.29
CA THR A 257 4.97 -10.48 8.91
C THR A 257 5.59 -9.73 10.08
N ILE A 258 5.45 -8.40 10.10
CA ILE A 258 6.06 -7.50 11.09
C ILE A 258 5.13 -6.35 11.45
N HIS A 259 5.28 -5.82 12.65
CA HIS A 259 4.81 -4.49 12.98
C HIS A 259 5.74 -3.44 12.37
N CYS A 260 5.15 -2.39 11.79
CA CYS A 260 5.88 -1.25 11.27
C CYS A 260 5.22 0.04 11.75
N ARG A 261 6.00 0.95 12.32
CA ARG A 261 5.49 2.26 12.73
C ARG A 261 5.45 3.22 11.55
N LYS A 262 4.50 4.15 11.61
CA LYS A 262 4.40 5.23 10.64
C LYS A 262 5.75 5.95 10.50
N GLY A 263 6.25 6.03 9.27
CA GLY A 263 7.53 6.64 8.92
C GLY A 263 8.73 5.69 8.93
N GLU A 264 8.62 4.49 9.53
CA GLU A 264 9.65 3.46 9.41
C GLU A 264 9.72 2.92 7.96
N ARG A 265 10.92 2.52 7.56
CA ARG A 265 11.28 2.18 6.19
C ARG A 265 11.63 0.71 6.05
N VAL A 266 11.10 0.10 4.99
CA VAL A 266 11.35 -1.29 4.60
C VAL A 266 11.93 -1.35 3.20
N TRP A 267 13.05 -2.03 3.04
CA TRP A 267 13.70 -2.21 1.73
C TRP A 267 14.37 -3.57 1.63
N VAL A 268 14.80 -3.92 0.41
CA VAL A 268 15.62 -5.10 0.15
C VAL A 268 17.06 -4.66 -0.08
N LYS A 269 18.03 -5.34 0.52
CA LYS A 269 19.45 -5.07 0.29
C LYS A 269 20.22 -6.33 -0.10
N ALA A 270 21.34 -6.17 -0.81
CA ALA A 270 22.30 -7.23 -1.05
C ALA A 270 22.93 -7.72 0.28
N TRP A 271 23.01 -9.03 0.44
CA TRP A 271 23.53 -9.72 1.63
C TRP A 271 24.73 -10.58 1.22
N SER A 272 25.81 -10.63 2.02
CA SER A 272 27.11 -11.12 1.52
C SER A 272 27.61 -12.43 2.11
N LYS A 273 26.83 -13.13 2.94
CA LYS A 273 27.36 -14.30 3.66
C LYS A 273 27.81 -15.41 2.69
N PHE A 274 27.15 -15.57 1.54
CA PHE A 274 27.46 -16.64 0.58
C PHE A 274 27.58 -16.22 -0.90
N GLY A 275 27.63 -14.90 -1.19
CA GLY A 275 27.90 -14.38 -2.54
C GLY A 275 27.02 -13.21 -2.94
N ILE A 276 27.61 -12.29 -3.71
CA ILE A 276 26.92 -11.16 -4.33
C ILE A 276 27.10 -11.32 -5.84
N GLY A 277 26.24 -12.13 -6.44
CA GLY A 277 26.20 -12.32 -7.89
C GLY A 277 25.56 -11.15 -8.64
N SER A 278 25.50 -11.26 -9.98
CA SER A 278 24.82 -10.30 -10.85
C SER A 278 23.31 -10.60 -10.96
N LEU A 279 22.46 -9.60 -10.74
CA LEU A 279 21.02 -9.68 -11.04
C LEU A 279 20.80 -9.51 -12.55
N CYS A 280 20.99 -10.61 -13.29
CA CYS A 280 20.88 -10.63 -14.75
C CYS A 280 19.78 -11.56 -15.26
N VAL A 281 18.59 -11.51 -14.66
CA VAL A 281 17.38 -12.11 -15.24
C VAL A 281 16.33 -11.02 -15.38
N SER A 282 15.99 -10.66 -16.63
CA SER A 282 15.05 -9.57 -16.93
C SER A 282 13.59 -10.04 -16.85
N SER A 283 12.79 -9.26 -16.13
CA SER A 283 11.33 -9.18 -15.98
C SER A 283 10.39 -10.33 -16.42
N PRO A 284 9.40 -10.73 -15.60
CA PRO A 284 9.24 -10.47 -14.16
C PRO A 284 9.74 -11.68 -13.36
N TYR A 285 11.05 -11.70 -13.06
CA TYR A 285 11.69 -12.80 -12.33
C TYR A 285 11.95 -12.46 -10.86
N SER A 286 12.35 -11.23 -10.57
CA SER A 286 12.60 -10.74 -9.20
C SER A 286 11.58 -9.67 -8.80
N THR A 287 10.94 -9.84 -7.64
CA THR A 287 9.83 -9.01 -7.17
C THR A 287 9.95 -8.70 -5.68
N PHE A 288 9.44 -7.55 -5.28
CA PHE A 288 9.25 -7.19 -3.88
C PHE A 288 7.85 -6.62 -3.71
N SER A 289 7.07 -7.19 -2.80
CA SER A 289 5.69 -6.80 -2.56
C SER A 289 5.40 -6.76 -1.07
N GLY A 290 4.40 -5.98 -0.69
CA GLY A 290 3.91 -5.96 0.67
C GLY A 290 2.62 -5.18 0.82
N PHE A 291 1.92 -5.41 1.91
CA PHE A 291 0.63 -4.81 2.19
C PHE A 291 0.36 -4.69 3.69
N LEU A 292 -0.45 -3.71 4.06
CA LEU A 292 -1.00 -3.56 5.41
C LEU A 292 -2.08 -4.63 5.62
N LEU A 293 -1.93 -5.41 6.69
CA LEU A 293 -2.96 -6.33 7.17
C LEU A 293 -3.96 -5.58 8.05
N TRP A 294 -3.46 -4.94 9.10
CA TRP A 294 -4.28 -4.22 10.07
C TRP A 294 -3.55 -2.97 10.55
N GLU A 295 -4.26 -1.85 10.58
CA GLU A 295 -3.81 -0.64 11.24
C GLU A 295 -3.96 -0.78 12.76
N ASP A 296 -3.00 -0.25 13.51
CA ASP A 296 -3.12 -0.17 14.96
C ASP A 296 -4.33 0.71 15.33
N PRO A 297 -5.10 0.34 16.37
CA PRO A 297 -6.16 1.18 16.88
C PRO A 297 -5.63 2.56 17.26
N ALA A 298 -6.44 3.61 17.03
CA ALA A 298 -6.09 4.96 17.47
C ALA A 298 -5.81 4.96 18.99
N PRO A 299 -4.82 5.75 19.46
CA PRO A 299 -4.49 5.81 20.89
C PRO A 299 -5.73 6.04 21.77
N GLY A 300 -5.95 5.17 22.75
CA GLY A 300 -7.11 5.23 23.65
C GLY A 300 -8.32 4.40 23.23
N SER A 301 -8.29 3.77 22.06
CA SER A 301 -9.32 2.81 21.65
C SER A 301 -9.17 1.50 22.42
N VAL A 302 -10.23 1.05 23.10
CA VAL A 302 -10.29 -0.29 23.69
C VAL A 302 -10.76 -1.25 22.60
N VAL A 303 -9.83 -1.74 21.78
CA VAL A 303 -10.09 -2.82 20.83
C VAL A 303 -9.39 -4.05 21.36
N VAL A 304 -10.14 -5.12 21.61
CA VAL A 304 -9.55 -6.45 21.82
C VAL A 304 -9.18 -6.96 20.42
N PRO A 305 -7.89 -7.17 20.09
CA PRO A 305 -7.52 -7.66 18.77
C PRO A 305 -8.14 -9.05 18.59
N THR A 306 -9.05 -9.21 17.63
CA THR A 306 -9.52 -10.52 17.15
C THR A 306 -8.58 -11.09 16.09
N HIS A 307 -7.62 -10.27 15.64
CA HIS A 307 -6.60 -10.64 14.68
C HIS A 307 -5.40 -11.29 15.37
N ALA A 308 -4.77 -12.23 14.66
CA ALA A 308 -3.52 -12.81 15.10
C ALA A 308 -2.60 -13.03 13.92
N ALA A 309 -1.33 -12.74 14.14
CA ALA A 309 -0.26 -12.96 13.19
C ALA A 309 1.03 -13.25 13.91
N PHE A 310 1.87 -14.07 13.28
CA PHE A 310 3.18 -14.38 13.78
C PHE A 310 4.18 -14.48 12.64
N SER A 311 5.45 -14.30 13.01
CA SER A 311 6.60 -14.62 12.20
C SER A 311 7.69 -15.12 13.13
N VAL A 312 8.13 -16.35 12.92
CA VAL A 312 9.22 -16.98 13.67
C VAL A 312 10.31 -17.38 12.71
N TYR A 313 11.53 -17.41 13.21
CA TYR A 313 12.69 -17.81 12.42
C TYR A 313 13.66 -18.60 13.27
N TRP A 314 14.59 -19.22 12.59
CA TRP A 314 15.66 -19.97 13.22
C TRP A 314 16.96 -19.16 13.21
N SER A 315 17.52 -18.91 14.39
CA SER A 315 18.67 -18.04 14.58
C SER A 315 20.02 -18.74 14.54
N SER A 316 20.08 -20.05 14.79
CA SER A 316 21.33 -20.77 15.09
C SER A 316 21.39 -22.15 14.43
N CYS A 317 22.58 -22.70 14.19
CA CYS A 317 22.76 -24.07 13.65
C CYS A 317 22.67 -25.09 14.80
N THR A 318 21.49 -25.25 15.40
CA THR A 318 21.33 -25.99 16.67
C THR A 318 20.57 -27.31 16.56
N GLN A 319 19.68 -27.47 15.58
CA GLN A 319 19.01 -28.75 15.32
C GLN A 319 19.73 -29.50 14.22
N THR A 320 20.52 -30.47 14.65
CA THR A 320 21.07 -31.52 13.82
C THR A 320 20.31 -32.80 14.16
N ASN A 321 19.88 -33.56 13.15
CA ASN A 321 19.10 -34.81 13.29
C ASN A 321 17.60 -34.66 13.61
N ILE A 322 16.88 -33.82 12.86
CA ILE A 322 15.41 -33.84 12.89
C ILE A 322 14.94 -35.14 12.23
N THR A 323 14.17 -35.96 12.95
CA THR A 323 13.63 -37.23 12.44
C THR A 323 12.36 -36.98 11.63
N ALA A 324 12.00 -37.91 10.75
CA ALA A 324 10.69 -37.88 10.08
C ALA A 324 9.56 -37.67 11.09
N ASP A 325 8.58 -36.85 10.71
CA ASP A 325 7.40 -36.47 11.48
C ASP A 325 7.64 -35.67 12.78
N SER A 326 8.89 -35.36 13.13
CA SER A 326 9.16 -34.49 14.27
C SER A 326 8.85 -33.03 13.98
N VAL A 327 8.46 -32.29 15.01
CA VAL A 327 8.20 -30.84 14.94
C VAL A 327 9.51 -30.12 14.62
N VAL A 328 9.48 -29.25 13.60
CA VAL A 328 10.60 -28.37 13.27
C VAL A 328 10.51 -27.15 14.19
N GLY A 329 11.51 -26.99 15.05
CA GLY A 329 11.52 -25.90 16.02
C GLY A 329 12.06 -24.60 15.44
N PHE A 330 11.39 -23.49 15.70
CA PHE A 330 11.91 -22.14 15.52
C PHE A 330 12.27 -21.58 16.90
N ASP A 331 13.41 -20.91 17.03
CA ASP A 331 13.95 -20.48 18.33
C ASP A 331 13.81 -18.98 18.59
N GLN A 332 13.39 -18.19 17.60
CA GLN A 332 13.19 -16.76 17.72
C GLN A 332 11.82 -16.32 17.21
N VAL A 333 11.18 -15.46 18.00
CA VAL A 333 9.95 -14.76 17.63
C VAL A 333 10.32 -13.39 17.08
N LEU A 334 9.96 -13.14 15.83
CA LEU A 334 10.12 -11.84 15.19
C LEU A 334 8.83 -11.02 15.28
N TYR A 335 7.67 -11.68 15.26
CA TYR A 335 6.35 -11.09 15.48
C TYR A 335 5.37 -12.13 16.05
N ASN A 336 4.45 -11.75 16.95
CA ASN A 336 3.46 -12.66 17.54
C ASN A 336 2.24 -11.91 18.12
N GLU A 337 1.57 -11.12 17.29
CA GLU A 337 0.33 -10.45 17.69
C GLU A 337 -0.79 -11.47 17.98
N GLY A 338 -1.54 -11.20 19.06
CA GLY A 338 -2.53 -12.14 19.60
C GLY A 338 -1.91 -13.30 20.38
N ASN A 339 -0.57 -13.39 20.48
CA ASN A 339 0.17 -14.44 21.19
C ASN A 339 -0.25 -15.86 20.79
N GLY A 340 -0.59 -16.06 19.50
CA GLY A 340 -1.06 -17.36 19.01
C GLY A 340 0.05 -18.39 18.85
N PHE A 341 1.29 -17.97 18.58
CA PHE A 341 2.44 -18.87 18.45
C PHE A 341 3.10 -19.12 19.81
N ASP A 342 3.30 -20.39 20.15
CA ASP A 342 3.99 -20.81 21.37
C ASP A 342 5.34 -21.47 21.02
N LEU A 343 6.44 -20.89 21.51
CA LEU A 343 7.79 -21.42 21.30
C LEU A 343 8.04 -22.75 22.01
N HIS A 344 7.29 -23.08 23.06
CA HIS A 344 7.45 -24.35 23.76
C HIS A 344 6.93 -25.50 22.90
N SER A 345 5.70 -25.38 22.40
CA SER A 345 5.11 -26.39 21.50
C SER A 345 5.50 -26.23 20.02
N ASN A 346 6.13 -25.11 19.63
CA ASN A 346 6.42 -24.75 18.24
C ASN A 346 5.18 -24.80 17.33
N SER A 347 4.06 -24.34 17.86
CA SER A 347 2.77 -24.36 17.17
C SER A 347 2.02 -23.04 17.34
N PHE A 348 1.29 -22.66 16.30
CA PHE A 348 0.32 -21.59 16.32
C PHE A 348 -1.06 -22.14 16.65
N MET A 349 -1.68 -21.66 17.72
CA MET A 349 -3.09 -21.96 18.04
C MET A 349 -3.99 -20.89 17.42
N CYS A 350 -4.96 -21.30 16.60
CA CYS A 350 -5.91 -20.38 16.01
C CYS A 350 -6.84 -19.79 17.08
N PRO A 351 -6.79 -18.47 17.35
CA PRO A 351 -7.56 -17.87 18.44
C PRO A 351 -9.05 -17.71 18.12
N VAL A 352 -9.39 -17.65 16.82
CA VAL A 352 -10.74 -17.54 16.30
C VAL A 352 -10.92 -18.52 15.14
N THR A 353 -12.17 -18.80 14.77
CA THR A 353 -12.46 -19.58 13.57
C THR A 353 -12.41 -18.65 12.36
N GLY A 354 -11.66 -19.01 11.32
CA GLY A 354 -11.54 -18.19 10.13
C GLY A 354 -10.59 -18.76 9.10
N ALA A 355 -10.36 -18.01 8.02
CA ALA A 355 -9.35 -18.35 7.03
C ALA A 355 -8.01 -17.73 7.43
N TYR A 356 -6.95 -18.54 7.40
CA TYR A 356 -5.59 -18.12 7.74
C TYR A 356 -4.66 -18.43 6.58
N GLN A 357 -3.70 -17.53 6.32
CA GLN A 357 -2.57 -17.81 5.44
C GLN A 357 -1.38 -18.26 6.29
N PHE A 358 -0.70 -19.32 5.86
CA PHE A 358 0.56 -19.76 6.42
C PHE A 358 1.60 -19.92 5.31
N THR A 359 2.79 -19.36 5.54
CA THR A 359 3.94 -19.49 4.63
C THR A 359 5.09 -20.10 5.39
N ASN A 360 5.63 -21.20 4.86
CA ASN A 360 6.84 -21.83 5.37
C ASN A 360 7.95 -21.66 4.33
N VAL A 361 9.11 -21.17 4.78
CA VAL A 361 10.31 -21.00 3.97
C VAL A 361 11.43 -21.74 4.68
N MET A 362 12.05 -22.70 3.98
CA MET A 362 13.16 -23.49 4.48
C MET A 362 14.39 -23.29 3.60
N THR A 363 15.55 -23.25 4.23
CA THR A 363 16.85 -23.21 3.54
C THR A 363 17.65 -24.47 3.83
N GLY A 364 17.92 -25.26 2.80
CA GLY A 364 18.89 -26.34 2.85
C GLY A 364 20.32 -25.80 2.94
N TYR A 365 21.27 -26.62 3.39
CA TYR A 365 22.69 -26.24 3.42
C TYR A 365 23.60 -27.22 2.66
N ARG A 366 23.49 -28.53 2.93
CA ARG A 366 24.19 -29.59 2.20
C ARG A 366 23.18 -30.49 1.52
N ASP A 367 22.31 -31.07 2.32
CA ASP A 367 21.22 -31.91 1.87
C ASP A 367 19.94 -31.10 1.63
N LYS A 368 19.02 -31.71 0.89
CA LYS A 368 17.66 -31.19 0.70
C LYS A 368 16.91 -31.28 2.03
N VAL A 369 16.03 -30.32 2.29
CA VAL A 369 15.16 -30.31 3.46
C VAL A 369 13.72 -30.49 2.99
N GLU A 370 13.00 -31.43 3.58
CA GLU A 370 11.57 -31.64 3.34
C GLU A 370 10.76 -31.41 4.61
N THR A 371 9.87 -30.43 4.58
CA THR A 371 8.97 -30.10 5.69
C THR A 371 7.54 -29.97 5.21
N ALA A 372 6.58 -30.00 6.13
CA ALA A 372 5.18 -29.83 5.83
C ALA A 372 4.54 -28.84 6.81
N ILE A 373 3.65 -28.00 6.29
CA ILE A 373 2.68 -27.24 7.09
C ILE A 373 1.55 -28.20 7.44
N VAL A 374 1.26 -28.31 8.73
CA VAL A 374 0.29 -29.26 9.29
C VAL A 374 -0.75 -28.52 10.11
N LEU A 375 -2.03 -28.88 9.95
CA LEU A 375 -3.15 -28.42 10.76
C LEU A 375 -3.76 -29.65 11.45
N ASP A 376 -3.67 -29.73 12.78
CA ASP A 376 -4.11 -30.89 13.59
C ASP A 376 -3.79 -32.24 12.92
N ASP A 377 -2.50 -32.49 12.67
CA ASP A 377 -1.94 -33.70 12.04
C ASP A 377 -2.24 -33.90 10.54
N ILE A 378 -3.10 -33.06 9.96
CA ILE A 378 -3.41 -33.07 8.52
C ILE A 378 -2.42 -32.16 7.78
N THR A 379 -1.62 -32.75 6.89
CA THR A 379 -0.72 -31.99 6.02
C THR A 379 -1.49 -31.15 5.01
N LYS A 380 -1.09 -29.88 4.90
CA LYS A 380 -1.72 -28.88 4.04
C LYS A 380 -0.81 -28.43 2.89
N ALA A 381 0.49 -28.38 3.13
CA ALA A 381 1.48 -28.04 2.12
C ALA A 381 2.82 -28.69 2.45
N ILE A 382 3.58 -29.08 1.42
CA ILE A 382 4.93 -29.63 1.55
C ILE A 382 5.91 -28.62 0.96
N VAL A 383 7.05 -28.44 1.62
CA VAL A 383 8.17 -27.61 1.20
C VAL A 383 9.38 -28.51 1.02
N THR A 384 9.95 -28.50 -0.18
CA THR A 384 11.21 -29.19 -0.49
C THR A 384 12.23 -28.17 -0.96
N THR A 385 13.41 -28.17 -0.35
CA THR A 385 14.53 -27.32 -0.79
C THR A 385 15.37 -28.03 -1.85
N GLY A 386 16.16 -27.25 -2.59
CA GLY A 386 17.31 -27.80 -3.31
C GLY A 386 18.39 -28.35 -2.36
N GLY A 387 19.36 -29.07 -2.91
CA GLY A 387 20.60 -29.39 -2.20
C GLY A 387 21.55 -28.18 -2.19
N GLY A 388 22.52 -28.17 -1.28
CA GLY A 388 23.36 -26.99 -1.05
C GLY A 388 22.60 -25.86 -0.32
N VAL A 389 23.14 -24.63 -0.35
CA VAL A 389 22.42 -23.42 0.10
C VAL A 389 21.33 -23.09 -0.91
N GLY A 390 20.11 -23.57 -0.68
CA GLY A 390 18.96 -23.38 -1.56
C GLY A 390 17.67 -23.26 -0.76
N GLN A 391 16.79 -22.37 -1.21
CA GLN A 391 15.50 -22.12 -0.56
C GLN A 391 14.35 -22.86 -1.24
N GLY A 392 13.46 -23.40 -0.41
CA GLY A 392 12.14 -23.87 -0.80
C GLY A 392 11.10 -23.14 0.03
N SER A 393 9.96 -22.80 -0.56
CA SER A 393 8.85 -22.19 0.15
C SER A 393 7.51 -22.72 -0.35
N ASN A 394 6.50 -22.67 0.50
CA ASN A 394 5.12 -22.95 0.14
C ASN A 394 4.18 -22.16 1.04
N THR A 395 3.05 -21.74 0.47
CA THR A 395 2.02 -20.93 1.12
C THR A 395 0.69 -21.64 0.99
N VAL A 396 -0.09 -21.70 2.07
CA VAL A 396 -1.43 -22.28 2.06
C VAL A 396 -2.41 -21.37 2.76
N VAL A 397 -3.63 -21.30 2.22
CA VAL A 397 -4.79 -20.71 2.90
C VAL A 397 -5.68 -21.84 3.38
N VAL A 398 -5.96 -21.87 4.68
CA VAL A 398 -6.79 -22.90 5.31
C VAL A 398 -7.83 -22.29 6.23
N THR A 399 -9.00 -22.91 6.29
CA THR A 399 -9.94 -22.67 7.40
C THR A 399 -9.38 -23.35 8.64
N CYS A 400 -9.15 -22.56 9.69
CA CYS A 400 -8.70 -23.03 10.98
C CYS A 400 -9.76 -22.68 12.02
N ARG A 401 -10.24 -23.69 12.76
CA ARG A 401 -11.19 -23.47 13.86
C ARG A 401 -10.45 -23.02 15.11
N LYS A 402 -11.16 -22.25 15.93
CA LYS A 402 -10.65 -21.85 17.24
C LYS A 402 -10.12 -23.06 18.03
N GLY A 403 -8.88 -22.97 18.50
CA GLY A 403 -8.20 -23.99 19.29
C GLY A 403 -7.42 -25.03 18.49
N GLN A 404 -7.63 -25.12 17.16
CA GLN A 404 -6.79 -25.96 16.30
C GLN A 404 -5.37 -25.39 16.20
N ARG A 405 -4.41 -26.27 15.92
CA ARG A 405 -2.99 -25.91 15.89
C ARG A 405 -2.39 -26.10 14.53
N VAL A 406 -1.50 -25.17 14.16
CA VAL A 406 -0.69 -25.23 12.95
C VAL A 406 0.78 -25.22 13.31
N TRP A 407 1.56 -26.13 12.73
CA TRP A 407 3.00 -26.20 12.93
C TRP A 407 3.71 -26.72 11.69
N VAL A 408 5.04 -26.70 11.74
CA VAL A 408 5.90 -27.29 10.70
C VAL A 408 6.43 -28.62 11.22
N ARG A 409 6.30 -29.69 10.43
CA ARG A 409 6.90 -30.99 10.71
C ARG A 409 7.88 -31.40 9.63
N ALA A 410 8.85 -32.24 9.96
CA ALA A 410 9.66 -32.93 8.96
C ALA A 410 8.79 -33.94 8.19
N TRP A 411 8.84 -33.93 6.86
CA TRP A 411 7.91 -34.72 6.03
C TRP A 411 8.42 -36.13 5.68
N ASN A 412 9.73 -36.35 5.59
CA ASN A 412 10.33 -37.65 5.26
C ASN A 412 11.70 -37.85 5.91
N SER A 413 12.14 -39.12 5.98
CA SER A 413 13.45 -39.56 6.52
C SER A 413 14.65 -39.16 5.66
N PHE A 414 14.41 -38.60 4.47
CA PHE A 414 15.46 -38.12 3.59
C PHE A 414 15.99 -36.80 4.12
N SER A 415 17.03 -36.94 4.94
CA SER A 415 17.98 -35.90 5.25
C SER A 415 17.29 -34.60 5.68
N VAL A 416 16.74 -34.54 6.89
CA VAL A 416 16.85 -33.26 7.60
C VAL A 416 18.32 -33.11 8.03
N GLY A 417 19.19 -33.04 7.01
CA GLY A 417 20.60 -32.77 7.15
C GLY A 417 20.77 -31.46 7.90
N SER A 418 21.95 -31.24 8.45
CA SER A 418 22.27 -30.07 9.29
C SER A 418 21.60 -28.80 8.77
N LEU A 419 20.48 -28.42 9.39
CA LEU A 419 19.77 -27.16 9.15
C LEU A 419 20.62 -26.07 9.78
N CYS A 420 21.64 -25.70 9.04
CA CYS A 420 22.79 -24.97 9.55
C CYS A 420 23.02 -23.68 8.80
N VAL A 421 21.92 -22.95 8.58
CA VAL A 421 21.99 -21.57 8.14
C VAL A 421 21.45 -20.69 9.26
N SER A 422 22.37 -20.16 10.07
CA SER A 422 22.07 -19.16 11.10
C SER A 422 21.68 -17.82 10.46
N SER A 423 20.80 -17.06 11.13
CA SER A 423 20.05 -15.87 10.64
C SER A 423 18.70 -16.23 9.98
N PRO A 424 17.77 -15.28 9.75
CA PRO A 424 16.39 -15.58 9.34
C PRO A 424 16.27 -16.02 7.87
N TYR A 425 16.99 -17.09 7.51
CA TYR A 425 16.93 -17.77 6.21
C TYR A 425 15.73 -18.71 6.13
N SER A 426 15.43 -19.41 7.22
CA SER A 426 14.22 -20.23 7.35
C SER A 426 13.23 -19.50 8.26
N THR A 427 12.00 -19.31 7.77
CA THR A 427 10.94 -18.56 8.44
C THR A 427 9.63 -19.32 8.36
N PHE A 428 8.82 -19.18 9.39
CA PHE A 428 7.43 -19.61 9.38
C PHE A 428 6.57 -18.44 9.82
N SER A 429 5.69 -18.00 8.93
CA SER A 429 4.80 -16.85 9.15
C SER A 429 3.36 -17.27 8.93
N GLY A 430 2.44 -16.67 9.66
CA GLY A 430 1.02 -16.84 9.41
C GLY A 430 0.19 -15.72 9.98
N PHE A 431 -1.00 -15.53 9.43
CA PHE A 431 -1.92 -14.49 9.86
C PHE A 431 -3.37 -14.83 9.48
N LEU A 432 -4.32 -14.32 10.27
CA LEU A 432 -5.75 -14.37 9.95
C LEU A 432 -6.02 -13.51 8.69
N LEU A 433 -6.79 -14.02 7.74
CA LEU A 433 -7.26 -13.23 6.58
C LEU A 433 -8.63 -12.63 6.87
N TRP A 434 -9.56 -13.47 7.32
CA TRP A 434 -10.88 -13.04 7.79
C TRP A 434 -11.42 -14.04 8.81
N GLU A 435 -12.12 -13.51 9.81
CA GLU A 435 -12.87 -14.29 10.79
C GLU A 435 -14.18 -14.79 10.16
N GLU A 436 -14.54 -16.02 10.46
CA GLU A 436 -15.85 -16.57 10.09
C GLU A 436 -16.89 -16.07 11.07
N THR A 437 -17.60 -15.00 10.70
CA THR A 437 -18.75 -14.53 11.48
C THR A 437 -19.95 -15.45 11.20
N GLY A 438 -20.63 -15.91 12.26
CA GLY A 438 -21.65 -16.97 12.22
C GLY A 438 -22.95 -16.69 11.44
N ASN A 439 -22.95 -15.77 10.47
CA ASN A 439 -24.06 -15.59 9.54
C ASN A 439 -23.85 -16.48 8.32
N ASN A 440 -24.23 -17.75 8.44
CA ASN A 440 -24.55 -18.56 7.26
C ASN A 440 -25.85 -18.04 6.63
N PRO A 441 -25.93 -17.87 5.30
CA PRO A 441 -27.20 -17.66 4.60
C PRO A 441 -28.14 -18.86 4.73
#